data_AF-A0A1G9WA48-F1
#
_entry.id   AF-A0A1G9WA48-F1
#
_cell.length_a   1.000
_cell.length_b   1.000
_cell.length_c   1.000
_cell.angle_alpha   90.00
_cell.angle_beta   90.00
_cell.angle_gamma   90.00
#
_symmetry.space_group_name_H-M   'P 1'
#
loop_
_entity.id
_entity.type
_entity.pdbx_description
1 polymer ?
#
loop_
_entity_poly.entity_id
_entity_poly.type
_entity_poly.pdbx_seq_one_letter_code
_entity_poly.pdbx_strand_id
1 'polypeptide(L)'
;MNRIKFLILLIIPSFIVGILIGYLDEMYGDKYFNLVISLWIIVYIPLLLIFRMRNLGFTIKEGFKAMVPFWGSNLRNRIWFEK
;
A
#
# COMPACT_ATOMS: atom_id res chain seq x y z
N MET A 1 11.19 -4.40 10.47
CA MET A 1 11.00 -2.93 10.67
C MET A 1 10.47 -2.68 12.07
N ASN A 2 10.99 -1.67 12.79
CA ASN A 2 10.27 -1.15 13.96
C ASN A 2 8.86 -0.78 13.52
N ARG A 3 7.82 -1.23 14.24
CA ARG A 3 6.40 -0.92 13.97
C ARG A 3 6.18 0.56 13.65
N ILE A 4 6.93 1.43 14.32
CA ILE A 4 6.95 2.88 14.12
C ILE A 4 7.28 3.25 12.66
N LYS A 5 8.33 2.67 12.04
CA LYS A 5 8.68 2.95 10.64
C LYS A 5 7.59 2.52 9.66
N PHE A 6 6.88 1.43 9.96
CA PHE A 6 5.75 0.98 9.14
C PHE A 6 4.57 1.94 9.24
N LEU A 7 4.24 2.37 10.47
CA LEU A 7 3.18 3.36 10.72
C LEU A 7 3.51 4.71 10.08
N ILE A 8 4.76 5.15 10.11
CA ILE A 8 5.20 6.36 9.43
C ILE A 8 5.01 6.24 7.91
N LEU A 9 5.39 5.10 7.33
CA LEU A 9 5.19 4.81 5.91
C LEU A 9 3.69 4.71 5.55
N LEU A 10 2.84 4.35 6.51
CA LEU A 10 1.39 4.26 6.38
C LEU A 10 0.71 5.66 6.41
N ILE A 11 1.13 6.51 7.35
CA ILE A 11 0.40 7.73 7.69
C ILE A 11 0.85 8.90 6.81
N ILE A 12 2.16 9.13 6.67
CA ILE A 12 2.68 10.32 5.98
C ILE A 12 2.20 10.39 4.52
N PRO A 13 2.34 9.32 3.71
CA PRO A 13 1.97 9.41 2.31
C PRO A 13 0.46 9.56 2.12
N SER A 14 -0.34 8.91 2.97
CA SER A 14 -1.80 9.05 2.98
C SER A 14 -2.23 10.48 3.34
N PHE A 15 -1.53 11.12 4.28
CA PHE A 15 -1.78 12.51 4.68
C PHE A 15 -1.48 13.50 3.55
N ILE A 16 -0.35 13.30 2.84
CA ILE A 16 0.02 14.13 1.67
C ILE A 16 -1.05 14.01 0.58
N VAL A 17 -1.50 12.79 0.28
CA VAL A 17 -2.55 12.57 -0.73
C VAL A 17 -3.87 13.21 -0.31
N GLY A 18 -4.24 13.15 0.98
CA GLY A 18 -5.43 13.83 1.49
C GLY A 18 -5.38 15.35 1.29
N ILE A 19 -4.24 15.99 1.57
CA ILE A 19 -4.04 17.42 1.31
C ILE A 19 -4.13 17.72 -0.19
N LEU A 20 -3.49 16.90 -1.02
CA LEU A 20 -3.50 17.08 -2.48
C LEU A 20 -4.91 16.97 -3.04
N ILE A 21 -5.70 16.02 -2.56
CA ILE A 21 -7.10 15.85 -2.96
C ILE A 21 -7.92 17.07 -2.58
N GLY A 22 -7.78 17.60 -1.36
CA GLY A 22 -8.49 18.82 -0.95
C GLY A 22 -8.15 20.03 -1.84
N TYR A 23 -6.89 20.18 -2.20
CA TYR A 23 -6.46 21.24 -3.12
C TYR A 23 -7.01 21.07 -4.55
N LEU A 24 -7.05 19.83 -5.05
CA LEU A 24 -7.58 19.51 -6.37
C LEU A 24 -9.10 19.68 -6.42
N ASP A 25 -9.80 19.38 -5.35
CA ASP A 25 -11.25 19.57 -5.23
C ASP A 25 -11.60 21.07 -5.29
N GLU A 26 -10.85 21.92 -4.57
CA GLU A 26 -11.05 23.37 -4.61
C GLU A 26 -10.82 23.96 -6.02
N MET A 27 -9.87 23.43 -6.81
CA MET A 27 -9.54 23.94 -8.14
C MET A 27 -10.33 23.34 -9.31
N TYR A 28 -10.69 22.06 -9.22
CA TYR A 28 -11.24 21.29 -10.34
C TYR A 28 -12.56 20.58 -10.02
N GLY A 29 -13.04 20.69 -8.77
CA GLY A 29 -14.17 19.95 -8.24
C GLY A 29 -13.92 18.44 -8.15
N ASP A 30 -14.99 17.68 -7.89
CA ASP A 30 -14.97 16.22 -7.69
C ASP A 30 -14.48 15.39 -8.89
N LYS A 31 -14.23 16.01 -10.05
CA LYS A 31 -13.99 15.31 -11.33
C LYS A 31 -12.77 14.39 -11.27
N TYR A 32 -11.76 14.72 -10.47
CA TYR A 32 -10.52 13.94 -10.35
C TYR A 32 -10.36 13.17 -9.04
N PHE A 33 -11.29 13.33 -8.10
CA PHE A 33 -11.22 12.71 -6.78
C PHE A 33 -11.08 11.18 -6.87
N ASN A 34 -12.01 10.55 -7.61
CA ASN A 34 -12.02 9.09 -7.78
C ASN A 34 -10.78 8.58 -8.53
N LEU A 35 -10.26 9.35 -9.49
CA LEU A 35 -9.07 8.99 -10.25
C LEU A 35 -7.82 9.02 -9.36
N VAL A 36 -7.62 10.09 -8.60
CA VAL A 36 -6.47 10.27 -7.70
C VAL A 36 -6.47 9.20 -6.61
N ILE A 37 -7.63 8.91 -6.01
CA ILE A 37 -7.76 7.84 -5.01
C ILE A 37 -7.48 6.47 -5.62
N SER A 38 -8.00 6.19 -6.82
CA SER A 38 -7.77 4.91 -7.48
C SER A 38 -6.28 4.71 -7.80
N LEU A 39 -5.62 5.73 -8.36
CA LEU A 39 -4.18 5.71 -8.61
C LEU A 39 -3.38 5.55 -7.32
N TRP A 40 -3.79 6.24 -6.25
CA TRP A 40 -3.19 6.12 -4.94
C TRP A 40 -3.26 4.68 -4.43
N ILE A 41 -4.45 4.07 -4.40
CA ILE A 41 -4.65 2.70 -3.92
C ILE A 41 -3.81 1.70 -4.74
N ILE A 42 -3.80 1.85 -6.07
CA ILE A 42 -3.06 0.97 -7.00
C ILE A 42 -1.56 1.03 -6.74
N VAL A 43 -1.00 2.20 -6.45
CA VAL A 43 0.45 2.36 -6.19
C VAL A 43 0.79 1.99 -4.75
N TYR A 44 -0.08 2.36 -3.82
CA TYR A 44 0.22 2.34 -2.39
C TYR A 44 0.12 0.94 -1.77
N ILE A 45 -0.89 0.16 -2.15
CA ILE A 45 -1.04 -1.21 -1.65
C ILE A 45 0.17 -2.09 -2.05
N PRO A 46 0.63 -2.11 -3.31
CA PRO A 46 1.84 -2.83 -3.69
C PRO A 46 3.09 -2.36 -2.97
N LEU A 47 3.25 -1.05 -2.75
CA LEU A 47 4.37 -0.48 -2.01
C LEU A 47 4.42 -0.99 -0.56
N LEU A 48 3.29 -0.96 0.14
CA LEU A 48 3.16 -1.49 1.50
C LEU A 48 3.48 -2.98 1.56
N LEU A 49 3.00 -3.74 0.57
CA LEU A 49 3.28 -5.17 0.44
C LEU A 49 4.77 -5.44 0.22
N ILE A 50 5.40 -4.79 -0.75
CA ILE A 50 6.84 -4.94 -1.02
C ILE A 50 7.66 -4.60 0.23
N PHE A 51 7.32 -3.52 0.94
CA PHE A 51 8.02 -3.15 2.17
C PHE A 51 7.86 -4.18 3.28
N ARG A 52 6.65 -4.72 3.46
CA ARG A 52 6.38 -5.75 4.47
C ARG A 52 7.11 -7.05 4.14
N MET A 53 7.11 -7.43 2.87
CA MET A 53 7.80 -8.63 2.39
C MET A 53 9.31 -8.54 2.54
N ARG A 54 9.90 -7.39 2.18
CA ARG A 54 11.33 -7.14 2.38
C ARG A 54 11.73 -7.21 3.86
N ASN A 55 10.85 -6.77 4.76
CA ASN A 55 11.08 -6.89 6.20
C ASN A 55 11.02 -8.33 6.73
N LEU A 56 10.26 -9.19 6.06
CA LEU A 56 10.12 -10.60 6.39
C LEU A 56 11.14 -11.48 5.63
N GLY A 57 12.05 -10.88 4.85
CA GLY A 57 13.09 -11.58 4.09
C GLY A 57 12.60 -12.21 2.79
N PHE A 58 11.37 -11.94 2.36
CA PHE A 58 10.82 -12.49 1.12
C PHE A 58 11.30 -11.70 -0.12
N THR A 59 11.46 -12.42 -1.22
CA THR A 59 11.77 -11.87 -2.55
C THR A 59 10.54 -11.32 -3.27
N ILE A 60 10.75 -10.43 -4.24
CA ILE A 60 9.66 -9.82 -5.04
C ILE A 60 8.78 -10.90 -5.73
N LYS A 61 9.39 -11.99 -6.20
CA LYS A 61 8.68 -13.11 -6.83
C LYS A 61 7.73 -13.81 -5.87
N GLU A 62 8.14 -14.00 -4.62
CA GLU A 62 7.29 -14.54 -3.57
C GLU A 62 6.12 -13.61 -3.25
N GLY A 63 6.27 -12.32 -3.51
CA GLY A 63 5.22 -11.32 -3.31
C GLY A 63 4.12 -11.32 -4.31
N PHE A 64 4.49 -11.41 -5.58
CA PHE A 64 3.52 -11.69 -6.63
C PHE A 64 2.81 -13.02 -6.38
N LYS A 65 3.52 -14.05 -5.93
CA LYS A 65 2.90 -15.34 -5.58
C LYS A 65 1.90 -15.20 -4.43
N ALA A 66 2.22 -14.42 -3.40
CA ALA A 66 1.33 -14.13 -2.26
C ALA A 66 0.09 -13.30 -2.61
N MET A 67 0.14 -12.53 -3.70
CA MET A 67 -1.00 -11.77 -4.22
C MET A 67 -2.01 -12.64 -4.98
N VAL A 68 -1.61 -13.84 -5.43
CA VAL A 68 -2.50 -14.78 -6.11
C VAL A 68 -3.27 -15.62 -5.09
N PRO A 69 -4.63 -15.53 -5.03
CA PRO A 69 -5.44 -16.16 -4.00
C PRO A 69 -5.25 -17.68 -3.88
N PHE A 70 -5.00 -18.35 -5.01
CA PHE A 70 -4.95 -19.81 -5.10
C PHE A 70 -3.55 -20.42 -4.95
N TRP A 71 -2.48 -19.66 -5.22
CA TRP A 71 -1.10 -20.16 -5.23
C TRP A 71 -0.25 -19.68 -4.06
N GLY A 72 -0.70 -18.64 -3.37
CA GLY A 72 0.07 -17.99 -2.31
C GLY A 72 -0.59 -17.99 -0.95
N SER A 73 -1.66 -18.75 -0.71
CA SER A 73 -2.44 -18.69 0.54
C SER A 73 -1.58 -18.83 1.82
N ASN A 74 -0.64 -19.79 1.83
CA ASN A 74 0.30 -19.96 2.93
C ASN A 74 1.27 -18.76 3.06
N LEU A 75 1.77 -18.23 1.95
CA LEU A 75 2.67 -17.07 1.93
C LEU A 75 1.94 -15.78 2.33
N ARG A 76 0.69 -15.62 1.93
CA ARG A 76 -0.20 -14.52 2.30
C ARG A 76 -0.44 -14.53 3.81
N ASN A 77 -0.70 -15.70 4.40
CA ASN A 77 -0.83 -15.81 5.85
C ASN A 77 0.46 -15.44 6.58
N ARG A 78 1.62 -15.87 6.09
CA ARG A 78 2.91 -15.46 6.67
C ARG A 78 3.17 -13.96 6.56
N ILE A 79 2.84 -13.34 5.43
CA ILE A 79 3.06 -11.91 5.20
C ILE A 79 2.16 -11.04 6.08
N TRP A 80 0.91 -11.44 6.28
CA TRP A 80 -0.09 -10.61 6.97
C TRP A 80 -0.26 -10.94 8.47
N PHE A 81 -0.10 -12.20 8.88
CA PHE A 81 -0.47 -12.67 10.22
C PHE A 81 0.66 -13.28 11.05
N GLU A 82 1.78 -13.69 10.43
CA GLU A 82 2.93 -14.21 11.17
C GLU A 82 3.80 -13.03 11.67
N LYS A 83 4.11 -13.04 12.97
CA LYS A 83 4.70 -11.93 13.73
C LYS A 83 6.22 -11.91 13.65
#